data_AF-A0A1Y2HIQ0-F1
#
_entry.id   AF-A0A1Y2HIQ0-F1
#
_cell.length_a   1.000
_cell.length_b   1.000
_cell.length_c   1.000
_cell.angle_alpha   90.00
_cell.angle_beta   90.00
_cell.angle_gamma   90.00
#
_symmetry.space_group_name_H-M   'P 1'
#
loop_
_entity.id
_entity.type
_entity.pdbx_description
1 polymer ?
#
loop_
_entity_poly.entity_id
_entity_poly.type
_entity_poly.pdbx_seq_one_letter_code
_entity_poly.pdbx_strand_id
1 'polypeptide(L)'
;MPDDWPDTVVPVLIQRRYFKYDIVKRTAAPAGHANALSIINASITQYPIVPAYAMTCHGVQGKTLSSILIADPRPSGMTVSPQAFYVALSRVQASAGLALARAPTIADFEAFVPKEDVQNEANRLKGLSESTVARMKRPRQDGR
;
A
#
# COMPACT_ATOMS: atom_id res chain seq x y z
N MET A 1 34.95 1.27 3.29
CA MET A 1 34.77 1.67 4.70
C MET A 1 36.15 1.74 5.31
N PRO A 2 36.41 2.65 6.26
CA PRO A 2 37.61 2.57 7.08
C PRO A 2 37.70 1.20 7.77
N ASP A 3 38.89 0.60 7.83
CA ASP A 3 39.10 -0.77 8.34
C ASP A 3 38.86 -0.90 9.85
N ASP A 4 38.74 0.23 10.54
CA ASP A 4 38.55 0.40 11.98
C ASP A 4 37.07 0.49 12.42
N TRP A 5 36.13 0.33 11.50
CA TRP A 5 34.70 0.35 11.82
C TRP A 5 34.19 -0.99 12.34
N PRO A 6 33.38 -1.02 13.41
CA PRO A 6 32.80 -2.26 13.90
C PRO A 6 31.82 -2.86 12.88
N ASP A 7 31.75 -4.20 12.82
CA ASP A 7 30.89 -4.98 11.90
C ASP A 7 29.39 -4.65 12.02
N THR A 8 29.00 -3.94 13.07
CA THR A 8 27.63 -3.48 13.33
C THR A 8 27.26 -2.20 12.60
N VAL A 9 28.21 -1.52 11.96
CA VAL A 9 27.95 -0.25 11.27
C VAL A 9 27.54 -0.49 9.83
N VAL A 10 26.27 -0.17 9.52
CA VAL A 10 25.75 -0.20 8.16
C VAL A 10 25.80 1.19 7.55
N PRO A 11 26.47 1.40 6.39
CA PRO A 11 26.43 2.69 5.70
C PRO A 11 25.02 3.06 5.30
N VAL A 12 24.58 4.24 5.70
CA VAL A 12 23.37 4.86 5.15
C VAL A 12 23.79 5.92 4.15
N LEU A 13 23.58 5.62 2.87
CA LEU A 13 23.83 6.55 1.79
C LEU A 13 22.67 7.55 1.69
N ILE A 14 22.99 8.84 1.58
CA ILE A 14 21.98 9.88 1.29
C ILE A 14 21.35 9.57 -0.06
N GLN A 15 20.01 9.46 -0.10
CA GLN A 15 19.27 9.30 -1.34
C GLN A 15 18.73 10.64 -1.80
N ARG A 16 18.95 10.94 -3.08
CA ARG A 16 18.31 12.07 -3.74
C ARG A 16 17.11 11.56 -4.52
N ARG A 17 15.91 12.02 -4.17
CA ARG A 17 14.69 11.72 -4.94
C ARG A 17 14.21 12.96 -5.67
N TYR A 18 13.90 12.78 -6.94
CA TYR A 18 13.35 13.81 -7.81
C TYR A 18 11.86 13.57 -7.98
N PHE A 19 11.08 14.63 -7.84
CA PHE A 19 9.65 14.59 -8.05
C PHE A 19 9.28 15.60 -9.13
N LYS A 20 8.61 15.11 -10.17
CA LYS A 20 8.05 15.95 -11.22
C LYS A 20 6.56 16.12 -10.92
N TYR A 21 6.12 17.37 -10.77
CA TYR A 21 4.71 17.68 -10.60
C TYR A 21 4.29 18.69 -11.66
N ASP A 22 3.28 18.30 -12.45
CA ASP A 22 2.66 19.20 -13.41
C ASP A 22 1.60 20.02 -12.65
N ILE A 23 1.93 21.26 -12.31
CA ILE A 23 0.98 22.15 -11.67
C ILE A 23 0.26 22.93 -12.78
N VAL A 24 -0.99 22.55 -13.06
CA VAL A 24 -1.87 23.32 -13.93
C VAL A 24 -2.32 24.58 -13.17
N LYS A 25 -1.48 25.62 -13.13
CA LYS A 25 -1.96 26.94 -12.74
C LYS A 25 -2.78 27.51 -13.89
N ARG A 26 -4.09 27.67 -13.70
CA ARG A 26 -4.87 28.64 -14.49
C ARG A 26 -4.45 30.04 -14.05
N THR A 27 -3.31 30.51 -14.53
CA THR A 27 -3.06 31.96 -14.54
C THR A 27 -3.95 32.55 -15.61
N ALA A 28 -4.85 33.47 -15.25
CA ALA A 28 -5.59 34.27 -16.21
C ALA A 28 -4.55 35.02 -17.06
N ALA A 29 -4.29 34.54 -18.27
CA ALA A 29 -3.44 35.25 -19.21
C ALA A 29 -4.14 36.56 -19.61
N PRO A 30 -3.42 37.69 -19.72
CA PRO A 30 -3.97 38.86 -20.40
C PRO A 30 -4.35 38.44 -21.83
N ALA A 31 -5.52 38.94 -22.28
CA ALA A 31 -6.22 38.49 -23.47
C ALA A 31 -5.28 38.21 -24.66
N GLY A 32 -5.26 36.96 -25.13
CA GLY A 32 -4.65 36.57 -26.40
C GLY A 32 -3.48 35.57 -26.34
N HIS A 33 -2.99 35.17 -25.16
CA HIS A 33 -1.90 34.19 -25.05
C HIS A 33 -2.39 32.87 -24.47
N ALA A 34 -2.08 31.77 -25.17
CA ALA A 34 -2.46 30.41 -24.78
C ALA A 34 -2.02 30.06 -23.35
N ASN A 35 -2.85 29.28 -22.64
CA ASN A 35 -2.57 28.80 -21.28
C ASN A 35 -1.21 28.09 -21.24
N ALA A 36 -0.18 28.75 -20.71
CA ALA A 36 1.14 28.16 -20.53
C ALA A 36 1.10 27.19 -19.33
N LEU A 37 1.18 25.89 -19.60
CA LEU A 37 1.40 24.87 -18.57
C LEU A 37 2.80 25.07 -17.99
N SER A 38 2.89 25.35 -16.68
CA SER A 38 4.17 25.44 -15.99
C SER A 38 4.48 24.11 -15.31
N ILE A 39 5.56 23.47 -15.73
CA ILE A 39 6.08 22.25 -15.10
C ILE A 39 7.02 22.68 -13.97
N ILE A 40 6.76 22.25 -12.75
CA ILE A 40 7.62 22.53 -11.59
C ILE A 40 8.34 21.25 -11.19
N ASN A 41 9.67 21.29 -11.20
CA ASN A 41 10.52 20.19 -10.76
C ASN A 41 11.00 20.46 -9.33
N ALA A 42 10.77 19.53 -8.41
CA ALA A 42 11.23 19.61 -7.03
C ALA A 42 12.17 18.43 -6.71
N SER A 43 13.24 18.69 -5.95
CA SER A 43 14.15 17.63 -5.47
C SER A 43 14.28 17.69 -3.96
N ILE A 44 14.19 16.52 -3.32
CA ILE A 44 14.41 16.37 -1.88
C ILE A 44 15.66 15.53 -1.69
N THR A 45 16.60 16.04 -0.88
CA THR A 45 17.82 15.34 -0.46
C THR A 45 17.66 14.98 1.01
N GLN A 46 17.59 13.68 1.32
CA GLN A 46 17.39 13.20 2.70
C GLN A 46 18.08 11.85 2.90
N TYR A 47 18.44 11.53 4.13
CA TYR A 47 18.75 10.15 4.50
C TYR A 47 17.52 9.26 4.26
N PRO A 48 17.67 8.09 3.63
CA PRO A 48 16.56 7.16 3.37
C PRO A 48 16.15 6.37 4.63
N ILE A 49 16.18 7.02 5.79
CA ILE A 49 15.81 6.44 7.08
C ILE A 49 14.54 7.12 7.55
N VAL A 50 13.60 6.31 8.03
CA VAL A 50 12.39 6.78 8.69
C VAL A 50 12.21 5.95 9.95
N PRO A 51 11.85 6.55 11.11
CA PRO A 51 11.47 5.79 12.27
C PRO A 51 10.37 4.77 11.91
N ALA A 52 10.60 3.49 12.24
CA ALA A 52 9.75 2.38 11.79
C ALA A 52 9.02 1.67 12.95
N TYR A 53 9.06 2.23 14.16
CA TYR A 53 8.36 1.67 15.32
C TYR A 53 6.83 1.76 15.19
N ALA A 54 6.33 2.77 14.49
CA ALA A 54 4.94 2.92 14.13
C ALA A 54 4.85 3.20 12.63
N MET A 55 3.98 2.47 11.94
CA MET A 55 3.80 2.57 10.50
C MET A 55 2.31 2.64 10.17
N THR A 56 1.97 3.41 9.14
CA THR A 56 0.60 3.44 8.63
C THR A 56 0.26 2.13 7.92
N CYS A 57 -1.04 1.80 7.82
CA CYS A 57 -1.49 0.62 7.07
C CYS A 57 -0.97 0.60 5.62
N HIS A 58 -0.88 1.78 4.98
CA HIS A 58 -0.31 1.91 3.64
C HIS A 58 1.20 1.64 3.63
N GLY A 59 1.95 2.10 4.64
CA GLY A 59 3.39 1.88 4.74
C GLY A 59 3.78 0.41 5.01
N VAL A 60 2.88 -0.37 5.62
CA VAL A 60 3.10 -1.81 5.86
C VAL A 60 2.61 -2.72 4.73
N GLN A 61 1.91 -2.17 3.73
CA GLN A 61 1.39 -2.96 2.62
C GLN A 61 2.52 -3.70 1.88
N GLY A 62 2.34 -4.99 1.66
CA GLY A 62 3.34 -5.85 1.00
C GLY A 62 4.46 -6.34 1.91
N LYS A 63 4.47 -5.97 3.20
CA LYS A 63 5.40 -6.53 4.20
C LYS A 63 4.79 -7.75 4.88
N THR A 64 5.66 -8.61 5.37
CA THR A 64 5.33 -9.67 6.33
C THR A 64 6.08 -9.36 7.62
N LEU A 65 5.37 -9.28 8.72
CA LEU A 65 5.89 -8.90 10.03
C LEU A 65 5.71 -10.05 11.00
N SER A 66 6.69 -10.28 11.87
CA SER A 66 6.63 -11.33 12.90
C SER A 66 5.61 -10.99 13.99
N SER A 67 5.51 -9.71 14.34
CA SER A 67 4.54 -9.23 15.33
C SER A 67 4.14 -7.77 15.07
N ILE A 68 2.88 -7.44 15.35
CA ILE A 68 2.35 -6.07 15.26
C ILE A 68 1.41 -5.77 16.43
N LEU A 69 1.33 -4.48 16.76
CA LEU A 69 0.27 -3.92 17.59
C LEU A 69 -0.57 -2.97 16.72
N ILE A 70 -1.87 -3.23 16.61
CA ILE A 70 -2.81 -2.29 15.98
C ILE A 70 -3.33 -1.36 17.07
N ALA A 71 -2.87 -0.10 17.05
CA ALA A 71 -3.22 0.90 18.05
C ALA A 71 -4.69 1.35 17.95
N ASP A 72 -5.13 1.77 16.76
CA ASP A 72 -6.52 2.07 16.49
C ASP A 72 -6.85 1.74 15.03
N PRO A 73 -7.77 0.80 14.76
CA PRO A 73 -8.18 0.50 13.40
C PRO A 73 -9.01 1.64 12.78
N ARG A 74 -9.66 2.50 13.59
CA ARG A 74 -10.56 3.56 13.11
C ARG A 74 -10.32 4.89 13.84
N PRO A 75 -9.16 5.54 13.62
CA PRO A 75 -8.84 6.83 14.22
C PRO A 75 -9.86 7.91 13.86
N SER A 76 -10.33 8.63 14.88
CA SER A 76 -11.25 9.75 14.72
C SER A 76 -10.63 10.87 13.89
N GLY A 77 -11.37 11.41 12.91
CA GLY A 77 -10.91 12.51 12.07
C GLY A 77 -10.07 12.11 10.86
N MET A 78 -9.91 10.81 10.60
CA MET A 78 -9.24 10.31 9.40
C MET A 78 -10.17 9.42 8.58
N THR A 79 -10.17 9.61 7.26
CA THR A 79 -10.78 8.67 6.33
C THR A 79 -9.86 7.47 6.17
N VAL A 80 -10.33 6.30 6.59
CA VAL A 80 -9.60 5.03 6.47
C VAL A 80 -10.16 4.24 5.29
N SER A 81 -9.28 3.61 4.51
CA SER A 81 -9.70 2.69 3.43
C SER A 81 -10.47 1.50 4.03
N PRO A 82 -11.56 1.05 3.38
CA PRO A 82 -12.30 -0.15 3.81
C PRO A 82 -11.43 -1.42 3.91
N GLN A 83 -10.30 -1.46 3.20
CA GLN A 83 -9.38 -2.60 3.22
C GLN A 83 -8.28 -2.47 4.28
N ALA A 84 -8.13 -1.32 4.93
CA ALA A 84 -6.97 -1.03 5.78
C ALA A 84 -6.84 -2.00 6.96
N PHE A 85 -7.96 -2.32 7.62
CA PHE A 85 -7.94 -3.22 8.76
C PHE A 85 -7.58 -4.65 8.34
N TYR A 86 -8.14 -5.14 7.24
CA TYR A 86 -7.73 -6.41 6.63
C TYR A 86 -6.25 -6.42 6.23
N VAL A 87 -5.75 -5.33 5.63
CA VAL A 87 -4.34 -5.19 5.28
C VAL A 87 -3.47 -5.30 6.54
N ALA A 88 -3.82 -4.62 7.63
CA ALA A 88 -3.08 -4.70 8.88
C ALA A 88 -3.08 -6.12 9.47
N LEU A 89 -4.25 -6.76 9.57
CA LEU A 89 -4.39 -8.12 10.10
C LEU A 89 -3.60 -9.14 9.28
N SER A 90 -3.59 -9.00 7.95
CA SER A 90 -2.88 -9.91 7.03
C SER A 90 -1.35 -9.73 7.00
N ARG A 91 -0.78 -8.80 7.77
CA ARG A 91 0.68 -8.63 7.83
C ARG A 91 1.38 -9.68 8.71
N VAL A 92 0.64 -10.33 9.61
CA VAL A 92 1.19 -11.35 10.53
C VAL A 92 0.73 -12.73 10.09
N GLN A 93 1.61 -13.73 10.23
CA GLN A 93 1.34 -15.12 9.83
C GLN A 93 0.59 -15.92 10.91
N ALA A 94 0.74 -15.55 12.18
CA ALA A 94 0.15 -16.24 13.31
C ALA A 94 -0.55 -15.25 14.25
N SER A 95 -1.68 -15.66 14.83
CA SER A 95 -2.44 -14.85 15.79
C SER A 95 -1.63 -14.45 17.02
N ALA A 96 -0.66 -15.27 17.45
CA ALA A 96 0.23 -14.98 18.57
C ALA A 96 1.10 -13.72 18.36
N GLY A 97 1.36 -13.34 17.10
CA GLY A 97 2.08 -12.12 16.75
C GLY A 97 1.17 -10.89 16.60
N LEU A 98 -0.13 -11.02 16.80
CA LEU A 98 -1.08 -9.92 16.64
C LEU A 98 -1.57 -9.45 18.01
N ALA A 99 -1.35 -8.17 18.31
CA ALA A 99 -1.97 -7.49 19.43
C ALA A 99 -2.87 -6.36 18.93
N LEU A 100 -4.00 -6.15 19.61
CA LEU A 100 -4.89 -5.01 19.40
C LEU A 100 -4.89 -4.19 20.68
N ALA A 101 -4.60 -2.89 20.59
CA ALA A 101 -4.57 -2.02 21.78
C ALA A 101 -5.98 -1.80 22.36
N ARG A 102 -7.02 -2.00 21.55
CA ARG A 102 -8.43 -2.08 21.97
C ARG A 102 -9.12 -3.26 21.32
N ALA A 103 -10.13 -3.80 22.00
CA ALA A 103 -10.97 -4.83 21.40
C ALA A 103 -11.69 -4.27 20.15
N PRO A 104 -11.76 -5.04 19.05
CA PRO A 104 -12.49 -4.63 17.86
C PRO A 104 -13.99 -4.69 18.13
N THR A 105 -14.72 -3.68 17.67
CA THR A 105 -16.18 -3.60 17.82
C THR A 105 -16.88 -4.05 16.53
N ILE A 106 -18.16 -4.40 16.63
CA ILE A 106 -18.98 -4.76 15.44
C ILE A 106 -18.97 -3.61 14.42
N ALA A 107 -19.08 -2.37 14.90
CA ALA A 107 -19.02 -1.18 14.05
C ALA A 107 -17.69 -1.03 13.28
N ASP A 108 -16.58 -1.52 13.85
CA ASP A 108 -15.31 -1.54 13.11
C ASP A 108 -15.41 -2.53 11.94
N PHE A 109 -15.96 -3.73 12.14
CA PHE A 109 -16.13 -4.70 11.05
C PHE A 109 -17.08 -4.21 9.96
N GLU A 110 -18.18 -3.55 10.32
CA GLU A 110 -19.12 -2.95 9.37
C GLU A 110 -18.46 -1.84 8.52
N ALA A 111 -17.54 -1.06 9.12
CA ALA A 111 -16.81 -0.01 8.41
C ALA A 111 -15.78 -0.54 7.40
N PHE A 112 -15.32 -1.78 7.55
CA PHE A 112 -14.31 -2.41 6.68
C PHE A 112 -14.90 -3.43 5.69
N VAL A 113 -16.22 -3.41 5.49
CA VAL A 113 -16.86 -4.25 4.47
C VAL A 113 -16.39 -3.79 3.08
N PRO A 114 -15.86 -4.70 2.24
CA PRO A 114 -15.51 -4.37 0.86
C PRO A 114 -16.74 -3.85 0.11
N LYS A 115 -16.57 -2.83 -0.72
CA LYS A 115 -17.63 -2.33 -1.57
C LYS A 115 -18.13 -3.42 -2.54
N GLU A 116 -19.39 -3.31 -2.95
CA GLU A 116 -20.07 -4.32 -3.78
C GLU A 116 -19.36 -4.57 -5.13
N ASP A 117 -18.81 -3.53 -5.75
CA ASP A 117 -18.01 -3.61 -6.98
C ASP A 117 -16.80 -4.53 -6.82
N VAL A 118 -16.08 -4.41 -5.70
CA VAL A 118 -14.92 -5.26 -5.37
C VAL A 118 -15.35 -6.71 -5.16
N GLN A 119 -16.50 -6.93 -4.52
CA GLN A 119 -17.03 -8.27 -4.31
C GLN A 119 -17.47 -8.93 -5.62
N ASN A 120 -18.16 -8.18 -6.48
CA ASN A 120 -18.58 -8.63 -7.81
C ASN A 120 -17.38 -9.00 -8.68
N GLU A 121 -16.32 -8.18 -8.65
CA GLU A 121 -15.10 -8.48 -9.37
C GLU A 121 -14.39 -9.73 -8.81
N ALA A 122 -14.34 -9.89 -7.48
CA ALA A 122 -13.78 -11.10 -6.86
C ALA A 122 -14.52 -12.38 -7.29
N ASN A 123 -15.86 -12.32 -7.35
CA ASN A 123 -16.69 -13.44 -7.82
C ASN A 123 -16.44 -13.74 -9.31
N ARG A 124 -16.35 -12.70 -10.15
CA ARG A 124 -16.04 -12.85 -11.58
C ARG A 124 -14.67 -13.50 -11.79
N LEU A 125 -13.65 -13.06 -11.05
CA LEU A 125 -12.30 -13.61 -11.11
C LEU A 125 -12.23 -15.06 -10.63
N LYS A 126 -13.03 -15.42 -9.62
CA LYS A 126 -13.16 -16.81 -9.15
C LYS A 126 -13.74 -17.72 -10.23
N GLY A 127 -14.84 -17.33 -10.88
CA GLY A 127 -15.40 -18.10 -12.00
C GLY A 127 -14.43 -18.22 -13.19
N LEU A 128 -13.66 -17.16 -13.46
CA LEU A 128 -12.62 -17.18 -14.49
C LEU A 128 -11.49 -18.16 -14.15
N SER A 129 -11.07 -18.23 -12.88
CA SER A 129 -10.01 -19.15 -12.46
C SER A 129 -10.48 -20.61 -12.54
N GLU A 130 -11.69 -20.91 -12.10
CA GLU A 130 -12.29 -22.25 -12.16
C GLU A 130 -12.43 -22.75 -13.61
N SER A 131 -12.95 -21.90 -14.51
CA SER A 131 -13.06 -22.24 -15.93
C SER A 131 -11.70 -22.45 -16.61
N THR A 132 -10.69 -21.65 -16.25
CA THR A 132 -9.32 -21.78 -16.76
C THR A 132 -8.68 -23.08 -16.30
N VAL A 133 -8.79 -23.41 -15.01
CA VAL A 133 -8.28 -24.67 -14.45
C VAL A 133 -8.98 -25.88 -15.09
N ALA A 134 -10.30 -25.81 -15.29
CA ALA A 134 -11.06 -26.86 -15.97
C ALA A 134 -10.59 -27.07 -17.42
N ARG A 135 -10.26 -25.99 -18.14
CA ARG A 135 -9.72 -26.06 -19.51
C ARG A 135 -8.32 -26.69 -19.56
N MET A 136 -7.44 -26.32 -18.62
CA MET A 136 -6.08 -26.87 -18.54
C MET A 136 -6.06 -28.35 -18.15
N LYS A 137 -7.03 -28.80 -17.34
CA LYS A 137 -7.15 -30.20 -16.92
C LYS A 137 -7.77 -31.13 -17.97
N ARG A 138 -8.28 -30.59 -19.09
CA ARG A 138 -8.74 -31.46 -20.19
C ARG A 138 -7.53 -32.16 -20.80
N PRO A 139 -7.50 -33.50 -20.84
CA PRO A 139 -6.43 -34.22 -21.53
C PRO A 139 -6.40 -33.77 -22.99
N ARG A 140 -5.20 -33.64 -23.56
CA ARG A 140 -5.04 -33.53 -25.02
C ARG A 140 -5.80 -34.72 -25.62
N GLN A 141 -6.85 -34.45 -26.38
CA GLN A 141 -7.41 -35.46 -27.26
C GLN A 141 -6.36 -35.69 -28.36
N ASP A 142 -5.41 -36.57 -28.08
CA ASP A 142 -4.55 -37.17 -29.10
C ASP A 142 -5.42 -38.20 -29.84
N GLY A 143 -6.10 -37.74 -30.89
CA GLY A 143 -6.68 -38.57 -31.95
C GLY A 143 -6.10 -38.09 -33.27
N ARG A 144 -5.19 -38.85 -33.89
CA ARG A 144 -5.45 -39.97 -34.82
C ARG A 144 -6.19 -39.53 -36.07
#